data_AF-A0A7J8SNR8-F1
#
_entry.id   AF-A0A7J8SNR8-F1
#
_cell.length_a   1.000
_cell.length_b   1.000
_cell.length_c   1.000
_cell.angle_alpha   90.00
_cell.angle_beta   90.00
_cell.angle_gamma   90.00
#
_symmetry.space_group_name_H-M   'P 1'
#
loop_
_entity.id
_entity.type
_entity.pdbx_description
1 polymer ?
#
loop_
_entity_poly.entity_id
_entity_poly.type
_entity_poly.pdbx_seq_one_letter_code
_entity_poly.pdbx_strand_id
1 'polypeptide(L)'
;MPCDGSRFDVVIEKKIPLVLSVRALDMVNFGAKDTIPSHFQQRKIHIHNAQVISPYTGFLNSLNAANEISTIDAACYMTQPPISVDHTHI
;
A
#
# COMPACT_ATOMS: atom_id res chain seq x y z
N MET A 1 10.76 2.57 4.21
CA MET A 1 11.22 1.92 2.96
C MET A 1 10.11 2.04 1.93
N PRO A 2 10.26 2.93 0.94
CA PRO A 2 9.24 3.18 -0.08
C PRO A 2 9.35 2.18 -1.26
N CYS A 3 8.27 2.05 -2.02
CA CYS A 3 8.31 1.50 -3.38
C CYS A 3 8.20 2.64 -4.40
N ASP A 4 8.52 2.36 -5.66
CA ASP A 4 8.23 3.27 -6.77
C ASP A 4 6.73 3.28 -7.11
N GLY A 5 6.33 4.25 -7.94
CA GLY A 5 4.94 4.38 -8.41
C GLY A 5 4.51 3.24 -9.35
N SER A 6 5.46 2.50 -9.92
CA SER A 6 5.23 1.39 -10.84
C SER A 6 5.01 0.04 -10.15
N ARG A 7 4.93 0.01 -8.82
CA ARG A 7 4.93 -1.21 -8.01
C ARG A 7 3.84 -2.22 -8.40
N PHE A 8 2.76 -1.77 -9.04
CA PHE A 8 1.64 -2.62 -9.44
C PHE A 8 1.39 -2.69 -10.95
N ASP A 9 2.16 -1.96 -11.76
CA ASP A 9 1.92 -1.82 -13.20
C ASP A 9 1.92 -3.17 -13.91
N VAL A 10 2.90 -4.02 -13.62
CA VAL A 10 3.01 -5.36 -14.23
C VAL A 10 1.79 -6.23 -13.93
N VAL A 11 1.23 -6.15 -12.73
CA VAL A 11 0.06 -6.96 -12.34
C VAL A 11 -1.19 -6.50 -13.09
N ILE A 12 -1.34 -5.19 -13.23
CA ILE A 12 -2.42 -4.55 -14.00
C ILE A 12 -2.27 -4.90 -15.49
N GLU A 13 -1.09 -4.70 -16.08
CA GLU A 13 -0.79 -4.97 -17.49
C GLU A 13 -0.99 -6.44 -17.87
N LYS A 14 -0.57 -7.36 -17.00
CA LYS A 14 -0.70 -8.80 -17.22
C LYS A 14 -2.07 -9.35 -16.84
N LYS A 15 -2.96 -8.53 -16.29
CA LYS A 15 -4.32 -8.91 -15.86
C LYS A 15 -4.33 -10.11 -14.92
N ILE A 16 -3.35 -10.17 -14.02
CA ILE A 16 -3.22 -11.29 -13.09
C ILE A 16 -4.21 -11.06 -11.93
N PRO A 17 -5.06 -12.04 -11.59
CA PRO A 17 -5.91 -11.94 -10.41
C PRO A 17 -5.07 -11.67 -9.16
N LEU A 18 -5.33 -10.54 -8.49
CA LEU A 18 -4.56 -10.08 -7.33
C LEU A 18 -5.47 -9.93 -6.12
N VAL A 19 -5.09 -10.56 -5.00
CA VAL A 19 -5.67 -10.28 -3.68
C VAL A 19 -4.68 -9.43 -2.91
N LEU A 20 -5.07 -8.21 -2.56
CA LEU A 20 -4.22 -7.26 -1.84
C LEU A 20 -4.69 -7.08 -0.38
N SER A 21 -3.74 -6.88 0.53
CA SER A 21 -4.00 -6.56 1.94
C SER A 21 -3.28 -5.28 2.35
N VAL A 22 -3.82 -4.60 3.37
CA VAL A 22 -3.39 -3.28 3.87
C VAL A 22 -2.46 -3.37 5.09
N ARG A 23 -1.72 -4.47 5.24
CA ARG A 23 -0.90 -4.72 6.44
C ARG A 23 0.26 -3.73 6.56
N ALA A 24 0.49 -3.23 7.78
CA ALA A 24 1.60 -2.34 8.15
C ALA A 24 1.62 -0.98 7.42
N LEU A 25 0.48 -0.52 6.90
CA LEU A 25 0.31 0.82 6.32
C LEU A 25 0.29 1.94 7.35
N ASP A 26 0.11 1.59 8.62
CA ASP A 26 0.11 2.47 9.78
C ASP A 26 1.53 2.86 10.24
N MET A 27 2.57 2.49 9.50
CA MET A 27 3.96 2.60 9.95
C MET A 27 4.92 2.86 8.78
N VAL A 28 5.96 3.68 9.00
CA VAL A 28 7.00 3.99 7.99
C VAL A 28 8.38 3.69 8.53
N ASN A 29 9.14 2.84 7.85
CA ASN A 29 10.49 2.50 8.29
C ASN A 29 11.51 3.60 7.96
N PHE A 30 12.27 4.01 8.97
CA PHE A 30 13.48 4.82 8.92
C PHE A 30 14.69 4.02 9.41
N GLY A 31 15.88 4.60 9.24
CA GLY A 31 17.13 4.09 9.81
C GLY A 31 17.23 4.33 11.32
N ALA A 32 18.46 4.54 11.80
CA ALA A 32 18.72 4.89 13.19
C ALA A 32 18.05 6.22 13.60
N LYS A 33 17.88 6.46 14.91
CA LYS A 33 17.02 7.53 15.45
C LYS A 33 17.45 8.93 15.01
N ASP A 34 18.75 9.12 14.90
CA ASP A 34 19.43 10.31 14.42
C ASP A 34 19.22 10.58 12.92
N THR A 35 18.85 9.56 12.14
CA THR A 35 18.53 9.69 10.70
C THR A 35 17.09 10.10 10.43
N ILE A 36 16.24 10.19 11.46
CA ILE A 36 14.83 10.58 11.30
C ILE A 36 14.74 12.09 11.02
N PRO A 37 14.10 12.52 9.92
CA PRO A 37 13.88 13.93 9.63
C PRO A 37 13.14 14.64 10.76
N SER A 38 13.53 15.88 11.06
CA SER A 38 13.05 16.65 12.22
C SER A 38 11.51 16.71 12.33
N HIS A 39 10.81 16.84 11.20
CA HIS A 39 9.34 16.88 11.16
C HIS A 39 8.64 15.55 11.55
N PHE A 40 9.36 14.43 11.53
CA PHE A 40 8.85 13.14 12.02
C PHE A 40 9.26 12.83 13.47
N GLN A 41 10.18 13.60 14.06
CA GLN A 41 10.66 13.34 15.42
C GLN A 41 9.58 13.53 16.49
N GLN A 42 8.54 14.33 16.20
CA GLN A 42 7.40 14.56 17.09
C GLN A 42 6.32 13.47 17.02
N ARG A 43 6.49 12.45 16.17
CA ARG A 43 5.52 11.35 16.01
C ARG A 43 5.77 10.25 17.05
N LYS A 44 4.79 9.37 17.22
CA LYS A 44 4.97 8.15 18.02
C LYS A 44 5.96 7.23 17.31
N ILE A 45 7.18 7.13 17.85
CA ILE A 45 8.28 6.35 17.30
C ILE A 45 8.39 5.00 18.02
N HIS A 46 8.35 3.91 17.25
CA HIS A 46 8.66 2.57 17.75
C HIS A 46 10.11 2.19 17.35
N ILE A 47 10.96 1.92 18.35
CA ILE A 47 12.32 1.45 18.11
C ILE A 47 12.28 -0.06 17.97
N HIS A 48 12.40 -0.56 16.74
CA HIS A 48 12.41 -1.99 16.47
C HIS A 48 13.78 -2.59 16.81
N ASN A 49 14.85 -1.93 16.35
CA ASN A 49 16.23 -2.26 16.73
C ASN A 49 17.15 -1.03 16.58
N ALA A 50 18.46 -1.21 16.78
CA ALA A 50 19.44 -0.11 16.70
C ALA A 50 19.54 0.54 15.30
N GLN A 51 19.17 -0.17 14.24
CA GLN A 51 19.30 0.28 12.85
C GLN A 51 17.96 0.64 12.19
N VAL A 52 16.84 0.19 12.77
CA VAL A 52 15.51 0.29 12.19
C VAL A 52 14.55 0.84 13.23
N ILE A 53 13.94 1.95 12.86
CA ILE A 53 12.96 2.64 13.67
C ILE A 53 11.76 2.96 12.82
N SER A 54 10.58 2.96 13.44
CA SER A 54 9.34 3.09 12.72
C SER A 54 8.33 4.00 13.43
N PRO A 55 8.16 5.25 12.99
CA PRO A 55 7.06 6.10 13.40
C PRO A 55 5.73 5.60 12.85
N TYR A 56 4.71 5.76 13.69
CA TYR A 56 3.32 5.64 13.26
C TYR A 56 3.00 6.65 12.16
N THR A 57 2.33 6.18 11.12
CA THR A 57 1.64 7.02 10.16
C THR A 57 0.33 7.48 10.76
N GLY A 58 0.10 8.79 10.76
CA GLY A 58 -1.19 9.33 11.20
C GLY A 58 -2.29 8.92 10.23
N PHE A 59 -3.55 9.01 10.68
CA PHE A 59 -4.73 8.60 9.91
C PHE A 59 -4.75 9.07 8.45
N LEU A 60 -4.38 10.34 8.19
CA LEU A 60 -4.36 10.89 6.82
C LEU A 60 -3.37 10.17 5.90
N ASN A 61 -2.22 9.73 6.42
CA ASN A 61 -1.24 9.01 5.62
C ASN A 61 -1.74 7.60 5.28
N SER A 62 -2.41 6.93 6.22
CA SER A 62 -3.05 5.64 5.97
C SER A 62 -4.17 5.76 4.92
N LEU A 63 -4.96 6.84 4.96
CA LEU A 63 -5.97 7.12 3.94
C LEU A 63 -5.36 7.37 2.56
N ASN A 64 -4.29 8.15 2.46
CA ASN A 64 -3.63 8.39 1.18
C ASN A 64 -3.13 7.09 0.55
N ALA A 65 -2.50 6.23 1.33
CA ALA A 65 -2.06 4.93 0.84
C ALA A 65 -3.24 3.99 0.48
N ALA A 66 -4.35 4.07 1.21
CA ALA A 66 -5.57 3.35 0.85
C ALA A 66 -6.18 3.86 -0.47
N ASN A 67 -6.11 5.17 -0.75
CA ASN A 67 -6.56 5.75 -2.02
C ASN A 67 -5.71 5.29 -3.20
N GLU A 68 -4.39 5.20 -3.01
CA GLU A 68 -3.50 4.62 -4.04
C GLU A 68 -3.87 3.16 -4.32
N ILE A 69 -4.10 2.37 -3.27
CA ILE A 69 -4.57 0.97 -3.37
C ILE A 69 -5.92 0.87 -4.08
N SER A 70 -6.87 1.74 -3.76
CA SER A 70 -8.19 1.78 -4.42
C SER A 70 -8.09 2.09 -5.91
N THR A 71 -7.14 2.96 -6.30
CA THR A 71 -6.88 3.27 -7.71
C THR A 71 -6.42 2.03 -8.48
N ILE A 72 -5.63 1.16 -7.85
CA ILE A 72 -5.17 -0.11 -8.43
C ILE A 72 -6.33 -1.10 -8.58
N ASP A 73 -7.21 -1.19 -7.57
CA ASP A 73 -8.40 -2.06 -7.64
C ASP A 73 -9.32 -1.67 -8.80
N ALA A 74 -9.58 -0.37 -8.97
CA ALA A 74 -10.35 0.15 -10.10
C ALA A 74 -9.70 -0.17 -11.45
N ALA A 75 -8.37 -0.03 -11.57
CA ALA A 75 -7.64 -0.37 -12.79
C ALA A 75 -7.72 -1.88 -13.10
N CYS A 76 -7.58 -2.74 -12.09
CA CYS A 76 -7.73 -4.18 -12.24
C CYS A 76 -9.15 -4.56 -12.68
N TYR A 77 -10.20 -3.98 -12.08
CA TYR A 77 -11.59 -4.26 -12.41
C TYR A 77 -11.92 -3.92 -13.88
N MET A 78 -11.48 -2.75 -14.36
CA MET A 78 -11.72 -2.31 -15.75
C MET A 78 -11.02 -3.19 -16.80
N THR A 79 -10.04 -4.00 -16.40
CA THR A 79 -9.31 -4.90 -17.31
C THR A 79 -9.85 -6.32 -17.35
N GLN A 80 -10.79 -6.68 -16.47
CA GLN A 80 -11.37 -8.02 -16.43
C GLN A 80 -12.29 -8.25 -17.65
N PRO A 81 -12.28 -9.45 -18.26
CA PRO A 81 -13.26 -9.80 -19.27
C PRO A 81 -14.67 -9.75 -18.64
N PRO A 82 -15.72 -9.38 -19.41
CA PRO A 82 -17.08 -9.37 -18.90
C PRO A 82 -17.42 -10.76 -18.36
N ILE A 83 -17.92 -10.82 -17.13
CA ILE A 83 -18.41 -12.06 -16.53
C ILE A 83 -19.60 -12.51 -17.39
N SER A 84 -19.39 -13.51 -18.25
CA SER A 84 -20.47 -14.18 -18.97
C SER A 84 -21.27 -14.96 -17.93
N VAL A 85 -22.37 -14.37 -17.45
CA VAL A 85 -23.32 -15.09 -16.63
C VAL A 85 -24.03 -16.08 -17.55
N ASP A 86 -23.67 -17.36 -17.44
CA ASP A 86 -24.34 -18.41 -18.19
C ASP A 86 -25.76 -18.58 -17.62
N HIS A 87 -26.75 -18.01 -18.30
CA HIS A 87 -28.16 -18.10 -17.93
C HIS A 87 -28.80 -19.45 -18.31
N THR A 88 -28.03 -20.47 -18.68
CA THR A 88 -28.58 -21.71 -19.27
C THR A 88 -29.17 -22.71 -18.26
N HIS A 89 -29.18 -22.40 -16.96
CA HIS A 89 -29.83 -23.24 -15.94
C HIS A 89 -30.76 -22.42 -15.03
N ILE A 90 -31.93 -22.04 -15.57
CA ILE A 90 -33.14 -21.71 -14.79
C ILE A 90 -34.24 -22.67 -15.23
#